data_AF-C7BK31-F1
#
_entry.id   AF-C7BK31-F1
#
_cell.length_a   1.000
_cell.length_b   1.000
_cell.length_c   1.000
_cell.angle_alpha   90.00
_cell.angle_beta   90.00
_cell.angle_gamma   90.00
#
_symmetry.space_group_name_H-M   'P 1'
#
loop_
_entity.id
_entity.type
_entity.pdbx_description
1 polymer ?
#
loop_
_entity_poly.entity_id
_entity_poly.type
_entity_poly.pdbx_seq_one_letter_code
_entity_poly.pdbx_strand_id
1 'polypeptide(L)'
;MSTEKNGSLRDYSKAQLAEELKPYYDEISQELTETQKKKINFDTFLDDAYNQLQASKTSALPFADETFEQKFESINLAGVSECVVATGVVILDVFGIIGSLVGIRTEIVRSATRSILRELGQSTLHGLQATIRNISKAPNDIEKAREIWALFSQLYNAIGKGTIFKAFKDAMPWYEWLKAGVLMVAQITAWFASGGLAFVATVALMTVSIVQLVQDCLKAIDTCKDITLA
;
A
#
# COMPACT_ATOMS: atom_id res chain seq x y z
N MET A 1 12.96 -22.95 -17.76
CA MET A 1 12.46 -23.46 -16.46
C MET A 1 11.86 -22.27 -15.75
N SER A 2 10.54 -22.06 -15.85
CA SER A 2 9.88 -20.94 -15.20
C SER A 2 9.82 -21.24 -13.70
N THR A 3 10.65 -20.56 -12.92
CA THR A 3 10.43 -20.46 -11.49
C THR A 3 9.00 -19.93 -11.29
N GLU A 4 8.14 -20.73 -10.65
CA GLU A 4 6.89 -20.22 -10.08
C GLU A 4 7.26 -18.99 -9.27
N LYS A 5 6.83 -17.80 -9.73
CA LYS A 5 6.97 -16.56 -8.98
C LYS A 5 6.03 -16.68 -7.77
N ASN A 6 6.53 -17.25 -6.69
CA ASN A 6 5.81 -17.38 -5.43
C ASN A 6 5.52 -15.98 -4.88
N GLY A 7 4.28 -15.50 -5.08
CA GLY A 7 3.47 -14.57 -4.27
C GLY A 7 4.05 -13.24 -3.77
N SER A 8 5.21 -13.25 -3.13
CA SER A 8 5.74 -12.14 -2.33
C SER A 8 7.27 -12.13 -2.33
N LEU A 9 7.86 -10.95 -2.49
CA LEU A 9 9.32 -10.77 -2.42
C LEU A 9 9.90 -11.22 -1.08
N ARG A 10 9.09 -11.23 -0.02
CA ARG A 10 9.50 -11.71 1.31
C ARG A 10 9.97 -13.17 1.30
N ASP A 11 9.43 -13.98 0.40
CA ASP A 11 9.70 -15.42 0.35
C ASP A 11 10.93 -15.76 -0.51
N TYR A 12 11.54 -14.76 -1.13
CA TYR A 12 12.70 -14.94 -1.99
C TYR A 12 13.97 -15.11 -1.14
N SER A 13 14.87 -15.97 -1.62
CA SER A 13 16.26 -15.98 -1.17
C SER A 13 16.95 -14.68 -1.58
N LYS A 14 18.07 -14.35 -0.93
CA LYS A 14 18.86 -13.16 -1.27
C LYS A 14 19.35 -13.15 -2.72
N ALA A 15 19.68 -14.32 -3.28
CA ALA A 15 20.06 -14.46 -4.69
C ALA A 15 18.90 -14.16 -5.64
N GLN A 16 17.69 -14.67 -5.35
CA GLN A 16 16.50 -14.36 -6.14
C GLN A 16 16.12 -12.88 -6.06
N LEU A 17 16.29 -12.25 -4.89
CA LEU A 17 16.11 -10.80 -4.74
C LEU A 17 17.14 -10.02 -5.55
N ALA A 18 18.39 -10.47 -5.62
CA ALA A 18 19.41 -9.81 -6.43
C ALA A 18 18.98 -9.74 -7.91
N GLU A 19 18.49 -10.85 -8.45
CA GLU A 19 18.00 -10.93 -9.84
C GLU A 19 16.75 -10.07 -10.05
N GLU A 20 15.75 -10.17 -9.17
CA GLU A 20 14.47 -9.47 -9.34
C GLU A 20 14.59 -7.96 -9.08
N LEU A 21 15.41 -7.52 -8.12
CA LEU A 21 15.50 -6.11 -7.72
C LEU A 21 16.47 -5.28 -8.57
N LYS A 22 17.43 -5.92 -9.26
CA LYS A 22 18.47 -5.19 -10.02
C LYS A 22 17.90 -4.20 -11.04
N PRO A 23 16.92 -4.57 -11.88
CA PRO A 23 16.38 -3.64 -12.89
C PRO A 23 15.75 -2.40 -12.25
N TYR A 24 14.97 -2.59 -11.18
CA TYR A 24 14.30 -1.50 -10.47
C TYR A 24 15.28 -0.62 -9.69
N TYR A 25 16.34 -1.22 -9.11
CA TYR A 25 17.42 -0.45 -8.49
C TYR A 25 18.13 0.42 -9.52
N ASP A 26 18.45 -0.12 -10.70
CA ASP A 26 19.13 0.63 -11.75
C ASP A 26 18.27 1.80 -12.25
N GLU A 27 16.95 1.61 -12.36
CA GLU A 27 16.02 2.68 -12.72
C GLU A 27 15.96 3.77 -11.63
N ILE A 28 15.65 3.40 -10.38
CA ILE A 28 15.46 4.39 -9.30
C ILE A 28 16.78 5.08 -8.92
N SER A 29 17.91 4.38 -9.01
CA SER A 29 19.22 4.97 -8.71
C SER A 29 19.64 6.06 -9.70
N GLN A 30 19.05 6.12 -10.89
CA GLN A 30 19.28 7.22 -11.84
C GLN A 30 18.75 8.56 -11.33
N GLU A 31 17.75 8.54 -10.44
CA GLU A 31 17.20 9.74 -9.82
C GLU A 31 18.10 10.33 -8.72
N LEU A 32 19.12 9.57 -8.28
CA LEU A 32 20.04 9.99 -7.23
C LEU A 32 21.07 10.98 -7.76
N THR A 33 21.43 11.95 -6.91
CA THR A 33 22.57 12.81 -7.15
C THR A 33 23.88 12.03 -7.11
N GLU A 34 24.93 12.55 -7.74
CA GLU A 34 26.26 11.93 -7.73
C GLU A 34 26.82 11.73 -6.31
N THR A 35 26.51 12.64 -5.39
CA THR A 35 26.90 12.49 -3.97
C THR A 35 26.16 11.36 -3.27
N GLN A 36 24.89 11.11 -3.63
CA GLN A 36 24.10 10.00 -3.08
C GLN A 36 24.55 8.65 -3.66
N LYS A 37 24.82 8.58 -4.97
CA LYS A 37 25.34 7.36 -5.63
C LYS A 37 26.65 6.87 -5.03
N LYS A 38 27.48 7.76 -4.50
CA LYS A 38 28.72 7.38 -3.77
C LYS A 38 28.47 6.74 -2.41
N LYS A 39 27.29 6.93 -1.82
CA LYS A 39 26.94 6.44 -0.47
C LYS A 39 26.28 5.07 -0.47
N ILE A 40 25.82 4.58 -1.61
CA ILE A 40 25.12 3.30 -1.71
C ILE A 40 25.48 2.59 -3.01
N ASN A 41 25.65 1.27 -2.92
CA ASN A 41 25.78 0.39 -4.06
C ASN A 41 24.71 -0.72 -3.97
N PHE A 42 24.59 -1.50 -5.03
CA PHE A 42 23.58 -2.53 -5.12
C PHE A 42 23.69 -3.59 -4.02
N ASP A 43 24.91 -3.99 -3.66
CA ASP A 43 25.12 -5.01 -2.62
C ASP A 43 24.66 -4.52 -1.24
N THR A 44 25.01 -3.28 -0.88
CA THR A 44 24.58 -2.65 0.38
C THR A 44 23.06 -2.47 0.41
N PHE A 45 22.48 -2.05 -0.72
CA PHE A 45 21.04 -1.97 -0.89
C PHE A 45 20.36 -3.34 -0.71
N LEU A 46 20.91 -4.39 -1.32
CA LEU A 46 20.34 -5.73 -1.32
C LEU A 46 20.34 -6.32 0.09
N ASP A 47 21.41 -6.11 0.85
CA ASP A 47 21.52 -6.53 2.24
C ASP A 47 20.45 -5.87 3.10
N ASP A 48 20.30 -4.55 2.97
CA ASP A 48 19.27 -3.79 3.67
C ASP A 48 17.85 -4.24 3.28
N ALA A 49 17.60 -4.42 1.98
CA ALA A 49 16.31 -4.83 1.45
C ALA A 49 15.92 -6.24 1.93
N TYR A 50 16.87 -7.18 1.92
CA TYR A 50 16.66 -8.54 2.44
C TYR A 50 16.31 -8.50 3.93
N ASN A 51 17.08 -7.77 4.73
CA ASN A 51 16.84 -7.65 6.17
C ASN A 51 15.49 -7.01 6.48
N GLN A 52 15.11 -5.96 5.74
CA GLN A 52 13.82 -5.29 5.86
C GLN A 52 12.66 -6.25 5.55
N LEU A 53 12.76 -7.03 4.46
CA LEU A 53 11.75 -8.02 4.11
C LEU A 53 11.64 -9.13 5.17
N GLN A 54 12.75 -9.63 5.71
CA GLN A 54 12.70 -10.65 6.77
C GLN A 54 12.09 -10.09 8.06
N ALA A 55 12.48 -8.89 8.51
CA ALA A 55 11.89 -8.24 9.68
C ALA A 55 10.38 -8.00 9.51
N SER A 56 9.97 -7.71 8.28
CA SER A 56 8.58 -7.46 7.98
C SER A 56 7.69 -8.72 8.15
N LYS A 57 8.23 -9.94 7.94
CA LYS A 57 7.46 -11.21 8.10
C LYS A 57 6.84 -11.38 9.49
N THR A 58 7.51 -10.89 10.52
CA THR A 58 7.08 -10.98 11.92
C THR A 58 6.55 -9.67 12.47
N SER A 59 6.45 -8.63 11.62
CA SER A 59 5.95 -7.33 12.06
C SER A 59 4.46 -7.42 12.38
N ALA A 60 4.06 -6.71 13.44
CA ALA A 60 2.66 -6.55 13.78
C ALA A 60 1.89 -5.95 12.59
N LEU A 61 0.61 -6.28 12.52
CA LEU A 61 -0.25 -5.76 11.48
C LEU A 61 -0.31 -4.23 11.54
N PRO A 62 -0.33 -3.56 10.39
CA PRO A 62 -0.37 -2.10 10.33
C PRO A 62 -1.63 -1.60 11.03
N PHE A 63 -1.48 -0.61 11.91
CA PHE A 63 -2.58 0.03 12.63
C PHE A 63 -3.43 -0.90 13.52
N ALA A 64 -2.89 -2.06 13.91
CA ALA A 64 -3.65 -3.06 14.68
C ALA A 64 -4.21 -2.52 16.01
N ASP A 65 -3.54 -1.53 16.61
CA ASP A 65 -3.91 -0.92 17.89
C ASP A 65 -4.66 0.41 17.73
N GLU A 66 -4.95 0.84 16.50
CA GLU A 66 -5.63 2.12 16.23
C GLU A 66 -7.13 1.91 15.91
N THR A 67 -7.99 2.72 16.52
CA THR A 67 -9.41 2.76 16.16
C THR A 67 -9.64 3.56 14.87
N PHE A 68 -10.80 3.37 14.25
CA PHE A 68 -11.23 4.20 13.11
C PHE A 68 -11.11 5.69 13.39
N GLU A 69 -11.55 6.15 14.57
CA GLU A 69 -11.57 7.56 14.95
C GLU A 69 -10.13 8.12 15.07
N GLN A 70 -9.21 7.33 15.63
CA GLN A 70 -7.80 7.70 15.69
C GLN A 70 -7.19 7.82 14.28
N LYS A 71 -7.49 6.86 13.40
CA LYS A 71 -7.04 6.89 12.01
C LYS A 71 -7.63 8.09 11.26
N PHE A 72 -8.93 8.32 11.42
CA PHE A 72 -9.68 9.44 10.81
C PHE A 72 -9.03 10.77 11.17
N GLU A 73 -8.82 11.04 12.46
CA GLU A 73 -8.21 12.29 12.91
C GLU A 73 -6.78 12.43 12.38
N SER A 74 -6.02 11.33 12.31
CA SER A 74 -4.63 11.34 11.85
C SER A 74 -4.44 11.72 10.37
N ILE A 75 -5.50 11.59 9.56
CA ILE A 75 -5.52 11.94 8.13
C ILE A 75 -6.53 13.03 7.79
N ASN A 76 -7.20 13.60 8.80
CA ASN A 76 -8.16 14.67 8.63
C ASN A 76 -7.48 15.91 8.02
N LEU A 77 -8.17 16.55 7.07
CA LEU A 77 -7.65 17.68 6.30
C LEU A 77 -8.71 18.77 6.25
N ALA A 78 -8.33 19.99 6.63
CA ALA A 78 -9.21 21.15 6.51
C ALA A 78 -9.69 21.34 5.06
N GLY A 79 -11.00 21.54 4.88
CA GLY A 79 -11.62 21.71 3.57
C GLY A 79 -11.92 20.40 2.82
N VAL A 80 -11.67 19.24 3.42
CA VAL A 80 -12.06 17.93 2.89
C VAL A 80 -13.31 17.43 3.64
N SER A 81 -14.28 16.84 2.93
CA SER A 81 -15.51 16.34 3.56
C SER A 81 -15.25 15.08 4.40
N GLU A 82 -16.07 14.87 5.44
CA GLU A 82 -15.93 13.72 6.33
C GLU A 82 -15.98 12.38 5.59
N CYS A 83 -16.81 12.27 4.55
CA CYS A 83 -16.87 11.07 3.72
C CYS A 83 -15.57 10.80 2.94
N VAL A 84 -14.88 11.85 2.47
CA VAL A 84 -13.57 11.69 1.81
C VAL A 84 -12.52 11.24 2.83
N VAL A 85 -12.52 11.83 4.03
CA VAL A 85 -11.62 11.41 5.12
C VAL A 85 -11.90 9.97 5.56
N ALA A 86 -13.17 9.59 5.69
CA ALA A 86 -13.59 8.23 6.02
C ALA A 86 -13.17 7.21 4.96
N THR A 87 -13.33 7.56 3.67
CA THR A 87 -12.78 6.77 2.56
C THR A 87 -11.25 6.69 2.64
N GLY A 88 -10.62 7.78 3.07
CA GLY A 88 -9.19 7.85 3.38
C GLY A 88 -8.73 6.87 4.43
N VAL A 89 -9.53 6.57 5.45
CA VAL A 89 -9.18 5.57 6.48
C VAL A 89 -9.08 4.19 5.83
N VAL A 90 -10.02 3.84 4.96
CA VAL A 90 -9.96 2.57 4.22
C VAL A 90 -8.75 2.52 3.29
N ILE A 91 -8.45 3.62 2.59
CA ILE A 91 -7.24 3.74 1.75
C ILE A 91 -5.96 3.60 2.61
N LEU A 92 -5.93 4.22 3.79
CA LEU A 92 -4.84 4.13 4.75
C LEU A 92 -4.58 2.69 5.14
N ASP A 93 -5.63 1.93 5.44
CA ASP A 93 -5.52 0.53 5.82
C ASP A 93 -5.03 -0.35 4.65
N VAL A 94 -5.53 -0.12 3.42
CA VAL A 94 -5.04 -0.84 2.24
C VAL A 94 -3.57 -0.55 1.96
N PHE A 95 -3.15 0.72 2.01
CA PHE A 95 -1.73 1.07 1.91
C PHE A 95 -0.93 0.57 3.11
N GLY A 96 -1.54 0.47 4.28
CA GLY A 96 -0.93 -0.12 5.47
C GLY A 96 -0.59 -1.57 5.21
N ILE A 97 -1.55 -2.36 4.71
CA ILE A 97 -1.37 -3.76 4.35
C ILE A 97 -0.22 -3.88 3.34
N ILE A 98 -0.29 -3.13 2.24
CA ILE A 98 0.76 -3.14 1.20
C ILE A 98 2.13 -2.73 1.76
N GLY A 99 2.16 -1.64 2.53
CA GLY A 99 3.36 -1.10 3.14
C GLY A 99 3.99 -2.11 4.11
N SER A 100 3.18 -2.81 4.89
CA SER A 100 3.66 -3.86 5.80
C SER A 100 4.40 -4.95 5.04
N LEU A 101 3.91 -5.37 3.87
CA LEU A 101 4.53 -6.43 3.05
C LEU A 101 5.94 -6.06 2.58
N VAL A 102 6.25 -4.79 2.43
CA VAL A 102 7.58 -4.29 2.05
C VAL A 102 8.32 -3.58 3.18
N GLY A 103 7.80 -3.62 4.43
CA GLY A 103 8.44 -3.03 5.60
C GLY A 103 8.43 -1.50 5.64
N ILE A 104 7.42 -0.86 5.06
CA ILE A 104 7.22 0.59 5.14
C ILE A 104 6.56 0.95 6.48
N ARG A 105 7.08 1.99 7.13
CA ARG A 105 6.57 2.48 8.41
C ARG A 105 5.23 3.19 8.27
N THR A 106 4.37 3.08 9.28
CA THR A 106 2.97 3.53 9.24
C THR A 106 2.84 5.05 9.10
N GLU A 107 3.77 5.84 9.62
CA GLU A 107 3.76 7.30 9.48
C GLU A 107 4.01 7.76 8.03
N ILE A 108 4.81 7.00 7.27
CA ILE A 108 5.00 7.27 5.85
C ILE A 108 3.72 6.96 5.09
N VAL A 109 3.09 5.83 5.38
CA VAL A 109 1.78 5.46 4.81
C VAL A 109 0.75 6.55 5.10
N ARG A 110 0.69 7.06 6.33
CA ARG A 110 -0.21 8.15 6.74
C ARG A 110 0.05 9.45 5.99
N SER A 111 1.33 9.79 5.76
CA SER A 111 1.71 10.98 4.99
C SER A 111 1.32 10.84 3.51
N ALA A 112 1.59 9.68 2.92
CA ALA A 112 1.22 9.37 1.54
C ALA A 112 -0.30 9.39 1.34
N THR A 113 -1.07 8.77 2.24
CA THR A 113 -2.54 8.79 2.20
C THR A 113 -3.10 10.20 2.24
N ARG A 114 -2.61 11.06 3.13
CA ARG A 114 -3.03 12.48 3.19
C ARG A 114 -2.78 13.22 1.88
N SER A 115 -1.65 12.95 1.22
CA SER A 115 -1.34 13.55 -0.08
C SER A 115 -2.30 13.04 -1.16
N ILE A 116 -2.59 11.74 -1.16
CA ILE A 116 -3.51 11.10 -2.11
C ILE A 116 -4.95 11.58 -1.93
N LEU A 117 -5.40 11.83 -0.70
CA LEU A 117 -6.74 12.35 -0.42
C LEU A 117 -7.04 13.68 -1.11
N ARG A 118 -6.02 14.53 -1.30
CA ARG A 118 -6.16 15.83 -1.97
C ARG A 118 -6.38 15.70 -3.49
N GLU A 119 -6.01 14.56 -4.05
CA GLU A 119 -6.11 14.26 -5.48
C GLU A 119 -7.40 13.49 -5.82
N LEU A 120 -8.22 13.14 -4.82
CA LEU A 120 -9.45 12.40 -5.04
C LEU A 120 -10.56 13.28 -5.62
N GLY A 121 -10.83 13.10 -6.92
CA GLY A 121 -12.03 13.64 -7.57
C GLY A 121 -13.32 12.92 -7.16
N GLN A 122 -14.46 13.58 -7.37
CA GLN A 122 -15.79 13.06 -7.04
C GLN A 122 -16.12 11.72 -7.74
N SER A 123 -15.74 11.57 -9.01
CA SER A 123 -15.96 10.32 -9.77
C SER A 123 -15.18 9.14 -9.17
N THR A 124 -13.92 9.37 -8.79
CA THR A 124 -13.08 8.38 -8.10
C THR A 124 -13.71 7.98 -6.78
N LEU A 125 -14.19 8.95 -5.99
CA LEU A 125 -14.81 8.69 -4.69
C LEU A 125 -16.04 7.75 -4.80
N HIS A 126 -16.95 8.01 -5.74
CA HIS A 126 -18.12 7.14 -5.96
C HIS A 126 -17.72 5.70 -6.31
N GLY A 127 -16.71 5.57 -7.18
CA GLY A 127 -16.17 4.27 -7.56
C GLY A 127 -15.58 3.52 -6.36
N LEU A 128 -14.75 4.20 -5.56
CA LEU A 128 -14.14 3.64 -4.35
C LEU A 128 -15.21 3.21 -3.34
N GLN A 129 -16.24 4.02 -3.11
CA GLN A 129 -17.34 3.66 -2.21
C GLN A 129 -18.09 2.40 -2.62
N ALA A 130 -18.26 2.16 -3.93
CA ALA A 130 -18.86 0.93 -4.41
C ALA A 130 -18.01 -0.29 -4.01
N THR A 131 -16.70 -0.20 -4.23
CA THR A 131 -15.75 -1.25 -3.86
C THR A 131 -15.65 -1.44 -2.33
N ILE A 132 -15.68 -0.36 -1.55
CA ILE A 132 -15.74 -0.41 -0.07
C ILE A 132 -16.96 -1.19 0.41
N ARG A 133 -18.13 -0.97 -0.21
CA ARG A 133 -19.34 -1.77 0.08
C ARG A 133 -19.15 -3.23 -0.28
N ASN A 134 -18.45 -3.55 -1.37
CA ASN A 134 -18.19 -4.94 -1.74
C ASN A 134 -17.25 -5.63 -0.74
N ILE A 135 -16.19 -4.95 -0.29
CA ILE A 135 -15.29 -5.47 0.76
C ILE A 135 -16.09 -5.88 2.00
N SER A 136 -17.01 -5.01 2.47
CA SER A 136 -17.82 -5.31 3.67
C SER A 136 -18.82 -6.46 3.50
N LYS A 137 -19.20 -6.79 2.26
CA LYS A 137 -20.20 -7.82 1.93
C LYS A 137 -19.58 -9.14 1.50
N ALA A 138 -18.29 -9.16 1.20
CA ALA A 138 -17.61 -10.35 0.74
C ALA A 138 -17.64 -11.46 1.81
N PRO A 139 -18.07 -12.68 1.46
CA PRO A 139 -18.41 -13.75 2.40
C PRO A 139 -17.19 -14.40 3.07
N ASN A 140 -16.03 -14.40 2.42
CA ASN A 140 -14.81 -15.04 2.92
C ASN A 140 -13.57 -14.18 2.66
N ASP A 141 -12.46 -14.52 3.30
CA ASP A 141 -11.26 -13.69 3.30
C ASP A 141 -10.56 -13.63 1.93
N ILE A 142 -10.72 -14.66 1.10
CA ILE A 142 -10.23 -14.66 -0.29
C ILE A 142 -11.01 -13.63 -1.12
N GLU A 143 -12.34 -13.60 -1.00
CA GLU A 143 -13.17 -12.62 -1.70
C GLU A 143 -12.94 -11.21 -1.18
N LYS A 144 -12.76 -11.03 0.14
CA LYS A 144 -12.37 -9.73 0.71
C LYS A 144 -11.03 -9.28 0.14
N ALA A 145 -10.02 -10.16 0.12
CA ALA A 145 -8.70 -9.84 -0.46
C ALA A 145 -8.79 -9.47 -1.95
N ARG A 146 -9.70 -10.09 -2.73
CA ARG A 146 -9.98 -9.70 -4.11
C ARG A 146 -10.58 -8.29 -4.20
N GLU A 147 -11.53 -7.96 -3.35
CA GLU A 147 -12.13 -6.61 -3.33
C GLU A 147 -11.12 -5.56 -2.84
N ILE A 148 -10.21 -5.91 -1.93
CA ILE A 148 -9.08 -5.04 -1.53
C ILE A 148 -8.16 -4.79 -2.73
N TRP A 149 -7.82 -5.83 -3.48
CA TRP A 149 -7.05 -5.69 -4.72
C TRP A 149 -7.78 -4.83 -5.75
N ALA A 150 -9.09 -5.00 -5.89
CA ALA A 150 -9.92 -4.18 -6.78
C ALA A 150 -9.88 -2.71 -6.35
N LEU A 151 -9.98 -2.42 -5.05
CA LEU A 151 -9.91 -1.05 -4.50
C LEU A 151 -8.55 -0.43 -4.80
N PHE A 152 -7.45 -1.15 -4.53
CA PHE A 152 -6.10 -0.69 -4.83
C PHE A 152 -5.92 -0.46 -6.34
N SER A 153 -6.37 -1.39 -7.19
CA SER A 153 -6.27 -1.28 -8.64
C SER A 153 -7.07 -0.09 -9.18
N GLN A 154 -8.28 0.13 -8.66
CA GLN A 154 -9.10 1.28 -9.01
C GLN A 154 -8.42 2.58 -8.63
N LEU A 155 -7.86 2.67 -7.42
CA LEU A 155 -7.12 3.83 -6.94
C LEU A 155 -5.88 4.10 -7.83
N TYR A 156 -5.12 3.04 -8.13
CA TYR A 156 -3.93 3.09 -8.97
C TYR A 156 -4.22 3.58 -10.39
N ASN A 157 -5.36 3.16 -10.96
CA ASN A 157 -5.79 3.58 -12.29
C ASN A 157 -6.42 4.98 -12.30
N ALA A 158 -7.15 5.37 -11.25
CA ALA A 158 -7.89 6.63 -11.20
C ALA A 158 -7.00 7.85 -10.95
N ILE A 159 -6.07 7.76 -10.00
CA ILE A 159 -5.17 8.87 -9.63
C ILE A 159 -3.85 8.79 -10.42
N GLY A 160 -3.55 7.62 -10.97
CA GLY A 160 -2.35 7.35 -11.75
C GLY A 160 -1.18 6.92 -10.87
N LYS A 161 -0.44 5.92 -11.39
CA LYS A 161 0.73 5.34 -10.73
C LYS A 161 1.76 6.36 -10.26
N GLY A 162 2.05 7.37 -11.09
CA GLY A 162 3.04 8.40 -10.79
C GLY A 162 2.68 9.21 -9.54
N THR A 163 1.40 9.47 -9.32
CA THR A 163 0.92 10.23 -8.16
C THR A 163 1.08 9.44 -6.87
N ILE A 164 0.77 8.14 -6.88
CA ILE A 164 0.96 7.27 -5.72
C ILE A 164 2.44 7.18 -5.37
N PHE A 165 3.31 6.85 -6.33
CA PHE A 165 4.74 6.75 -6.08
C PHE A 165 5.34 8.08 -5.63
N LYS A 166 4.90 9.20 -6.21
CA LYS A 166 5.32 10.54 -5.77
C LYS A 166 4.90 10.82 -4.33
N ALA A 167 3.67 10.49 -3.94
CA ALA A 167 3.20 10.68 -2.57
C ALA A 167 4.05 9.90 -1.55
N PHE A 168 4.45 8.68 -1.87
CA PHE A 168 5.37 7.90 -1.03
C PHE A 168 6.79 8.46 -1.05
N LYS A 169 7.30 8.87 -2.22
CA LYS A 169 8.64 9.47 -2.37
C LYS A 169 8.77 10.75 -1.56
N ASP A 170 7.80 11.64 -1.66
CA ASP A 170 7.81 12.95 -0.97
C ASP A 170 7.66 12.79 0.56
N ALA A 171 7.17 11.64 1.02
CA ALA A 171 7.05 11.30 2.44
C ALA A 171 8.31 10.64 3.03
N MET A 172 9.34 10.37 2.23
CA MET A 172 10.54 9.63 2.66
C MET A 172 11.84 10.42 2.39
N PRO A 173 12.86 10.27 3.26
CA PRO A 173 14.23 10.60 2.90
C PRO A 173 14.70 9.76 1.69
N TRP A 174 15.61 10.31 0.88
CA TRP A 174 16.09 9.66 -0.35
C TRP A 174 16.56 8.21 -0.16
N TYR A 175 17.19 7.88 0.97
CA TYR A 175 17.70 6.54 1.26
C TYR A 175 16.56 5.56 1.56
N GLU A 176 15.55 6.01 2.31
CA GLU A 176 14.36 5.21 2.58
C GLU A 176 13.53 5.04 1.31
N TRP A 177 13.41 6.09 0.48
CA TRP A 177 12.76 6.00 -0.82
C TRP A 177 13.47 5.02 -1.75
N LEU A 178 14.80 5.01 -1.81
CA LEU A 178 15.52 4.04 -2.64
C LEU A 178 15.18 2.60 -2.21
N LYS A 179 15.17 2.32 -0.91
CA LYS A 179 14.85 0.99 -0.39
C LYS A 179 13.39 0.60 -0.58
N ALA A 180 12.49 1.40 -0.02
CA ALA A 180 11.06 1.12 -0.06
C ALA A 180 10.49 1.25 -1.48
N GLY A 181 10.98 2.20 -2.28
CA GLY A 181 10.56 2.42 -3.66
C GLY A 181 10.92 1.25 -4.56
N VAL A 182 12.15 0.75 -4.51
CA VAL A 182 12.55 -0.45 -5.28
C VAL A 182 11.70 -1.65 -4.89
N LEU A 183 11.55 -1.91 -3.59
CA LEU A 183 10.72 -3.02 -3.09
C LEU A 183 9.25 -2.87 -3.49
N MET A 184 8.69 -1.67 -3.35
CA MET A 184 7.30 -1.38 -3.68
C MET A 184 7.03 -1.54 -5.18
N VAL A 185 7.87 -0.97 -6.05
CA VAL A 185 7.72 -1.09 -7.50
C VAL A 185 7.85 -2.54 -7.94
N ALA A 186 8.84 -3.27 -7.43
CA ALA A 186 9.02 -4.69 -7.73
C ALA A 186 7.81 -5.52 -7.27
N GLN A 187 7.32 -5.30 -6.05
CA GLN A 187 6.19 -6.05 -5.49
C GLN A 187 4.88 -5.76 -6.23
N ILE A 188 4.59 -4.49 -6.52
CA ILE A 188 3.41 -4.08 -7.30
C ILE A 188 3.49 -4.66 -8.71
N THR A 189 4.67 -4.64 -9.34
CA THR A 189 4.85 -5.24 -10.68
C THR A 189 4.57 -6.73 -10.66
N ALA A 190 5.04 -7.45 -9.64
CA ALA A 190 4.74 -8.88 -9.46
C ALA A 190 3.22 -9.14 -9.28
N TRP A 191 2.52 -8.29 -8.53
CA TRP A 191 1.08 -8.40 -8.35
C TRP A 191 0.32 -8.17 -9.66
N PHE A 192 0.62 -7.09 -10.38
CA PHE A 192 -0.04 -6.84 -11.67
C PHE A 192 0.31 -7.91 -12.72
N ALA A 193 1.55 -8.42 -12.74
CA ALA A 193 1.96 -9.49 -13.64
C ALA A 193 1.18 -10.81 -13.39
N SER A 194 0.74 -11.05 -12.16
CA SER A 194 -0.10 -12.20 -11.79
C SER A 194 -1.62 -11.90 -11.82
N GLY A 195 -2.03 -10.74 -12.32
CA GLY A 195 -3.44 -10.31 -12.30
C GLY A 195 -4.00 -10.10 -10.89
N GLY A 196 -3.15 -9.89 -9.89
CA GLY A 196 -3.52 -9.72 -8.48
C GLY A 196 -3.58 -11.01 -7.66
N LEU A 197 -3.41 -12.18 -8.27
CA LEU A 197 -3.50 -13.47 -7.55
C LEU A 197 -2.47 -13.59 -6.42
N ALA A 198 -1.25 -13.13 -6.68
CA ALA A 198 -0.16 -13.11 -5.70
C ALA A 198 -0.53 -12.24 -4.47
N PHE A 199 -1.11 -11.06 -4.70
CA PHE A 199 -1.60 -10.18 -3.63
C PHE A 199 -2.72 -10.86 -2.84
N VAL A 200 -3.72 -11.40 -3.53
CA VAL A 200 -4.89 -12.03 -2.91
C VAL A 200 -4.46 -13.19 -2.01
N ALA A 201 -3.54 -14.03 -2.48
CA ALA A 201 -3.03 -15.16 -1.68
C ALA A 201 -2.32 -14.70 -0.41
N THR A 202 -1.48 -13.67 -0.51
CA THR A 202 -0.78 -13.11 0.66
C THR A 202 -1.73 -12.44 1.64
N VAL A 203 -2.66 -11.61 1.17
CA VAL A 203 -3.56 -10.83 2.02
C VAL A 203 -4.65 -11.71 2.64
N ALA A 204 -5.13 -12.76 1.96
CA ALA A 204 -6.10 -13.69 2.53
C ALA A 204 -5.59 -14.39 3.80
N LEU A 205 -4.26 -14.48 4.00
CA LEU A 205 -3.65 -14.99 5.23
C LEU A 205 -3.56 -13.94 6.35
N MET A 206 -3.80 -12.66 6.06
CA MET A 206 -3.77 -11.54 7.00
C MET A 206 -5.16 -11.29 7.61
N THR A 207 -5.77 -12.33 8.18
CA THR A 207 -7.19 -12.34 8.62
C THR A 207 -7.55 -11.19 9.55
N VAL A 208 -6.68 -10.85 10.52
CA VAL A 208 -6.93 -9.75 11.46
C VAL A 208 -6.95 -8.39 10.76
N SER A 209 -6.05 -8.14 9.79
CA SER A 209 -6.08 -6.89 9.00
C SER A 209 -7.32 -6.80 8.13
N ILE A 210 -7.76 -7.92 7.56
CA ILE A 210 -9.01 -7.97 6.79
C ILE A 210 -10.20 -7.63 7.67
N VAL A 211 -10.27 -8.17 8.89
CA VAL A 211 -11.37 -7.88 9.83
C VAL A 211 -11.41 -6.41 10.21
N GLN A 212 -10.25 -5.82 10.54
CA GLN A 212 -10.16 -4.39 10.85
C GLN A 212 -10.59 -3.54 9.66
N LEU A 213 -10.03 -3.80 8.47
CA LEU A 213 -10.42 -3.10 7.26
C LEU A 213 -11.92 -3.21 6.97
N VAL A 214 -12.55 -4.36 7.21
CA VAL A 214 -14.01 -4.52 7.06
C VAL A 214 -14.78 -3.64 8.06
N GLN A 215 -14.33 -3.56 9.31
CA GLN A 215 -14.93 -2.67 10.30
C GLN A 215 -14.80 -1.20 9.89
N ASP A 216 -13.64 -0.80 9.38
CA ASP A 216 -13.41 0.56 8.88
C ASP A 216 -14.23 0.85 7.61
N CYS A 217 -14.41 -0.15 6.73
CA CYS A 217 -15.32 -0.04 5.59
C CYS A 217 -16.76 0.22 6.05
N LEU A 218 -17.25 -0.50 7.06
CA LEU A 218 -18.61 -0.31 7.59
C LEU A 218 -18.79 1.09 8.18
N LYS A 219 -17.83 1.57 8.98
CA LYS A 219 -17.85 2.93 9.53
C LYS A 219 -17.76 4.01 8.44
N ALA A 220 -16.95 3.78 7.42
CA ALA A 220 -16.85 4.70 6.29
C ALA A 220 -18.16 4.78 5.48
N ILE A 221 -18.83 3.63 5.27
CA ILE A 221 -20.15 3.59 4.62
C ILE A 221 -21.19 4.38 5.41
N ASP A 222 -21.17 4.28 6.74
CA ASP A 222 -22.10 4.98 7.62
C ASP A 222 -21.85 6.50 7.56
N THR A 223 -20.61 6.92 7.77
CA THR A 223 -20.18 8.33 7.70
C THR A 223 -20.53 8.98 6.36
N CYS A 224 -20.41 8.23 5.25
CA CYS A 224 -20.73 8.73 3.92
C CYS A 224 -22.24 8.82 3.62
N LYS A 225 -23.11 8.15 4.38
CA LYS A 225 -24.58 8.25 4.23
C LYS A 225 -25.15 9.47 4.94
N ASP A 226 -24.58 9.85 6.08
CA ASP A 226 -25.08 10.96 6.89
C ASP A 226 -25.01 12.32 6.18
N ILE A 227 -24.28 12.42 5.06
CA ILE A 227 -24.19 13.62 4.21
C ILE A 227 -25.40 13.75 3.26
N THR A 228 -26.21 12.71 3.06
CA THR A 228 -27.44 12.80 2.21
C THR A 228 -28.67 13.36 2.94
N LEU A 229 -28.55 13.74 4.22
CA LEU A 229 -29.65 14.29 5.04
C LEU A 229 -29.34 15.66 5.67
N ALA A 230 -28.28 16.36 5.24
CA ALA A 230 -27.94 17.71 5.68
C ALA A 230 -28.05 18.72 4.53
#